data_AF-A0A2D6MHR3-F1
#
_entry.id   AF-A0A2D6MHR3-F1
#
_cell.length_a   1.000
_cell.length_b   1.000
_cell.length_c   1.000
_cell.angle_alpha   90.00
_cell.angle_beta   90.00
_cell.angle_gamma   90.00
#
_symmetry.space_group_name_H-M   'P 1'
#
loop_
_entity.id
_entity.type
_entity.pdbx_description
1 polymer ?
#
loop_
_entity_poly.entity_id
_entity_poly.type
_entity_poly.pdbx_seq_one_letter_code
_entity_poly.pdbx_strand_id
1 'polypeptide(L)'
;MHRFFFTTKDAFISSGSDQITGVDWKDKNTGQDEVLELKKVFFDRNFHYPTRILLQFDADEIENFISSSDIHTKTYKTNLHLWETKGTSGLSEEYTIAAYPISESWNEGVGKESDRPKTTEGVSWKYRNNREGAAEKSWSTVGVSYIAGDEVTQSFSSESPDINMDITSISKKWFNDTNNNYGLLLRLSGSRETSTGSFEDLKFFSRQTNTIYSPKIELKWDDHLPCTGSNTGSLTALDLSGTVENYVYPIHFREAYKETEQVKFRFGARKRYINKSFTTSVQTVSGSYFAEGSASYSIIDLATNESVVPFSSYTSMSCDSVSPYFMQDLNGFEPNRAYKILIRVNHDDDQTIIYDDDFEFILRV
;
A
#
# COMPACT_ATOMS: atom_id res chain seq x y z
N MET A 1 -9.30 8.29 -4.43
CA MET A 1 -9.11 8.05 -2.98
C MET A 1 -8.26 6.81 -2.70
N HIS A 2 -7.58 6.80 -1.55
CA HIS A 2 -6.77 5.68 -1.05
C HIS A 2 -7.21 5.27 0.36
N ARG A 3 -7.11 3.99 0.70
CA ARG A 3 -7.38 3.39 2.02
C ARG A 3 -6.36 2.28 2.29
N PHE A 4 -5.85 2.19 3.52
CA PHE A 4 -4.86 1.18 3.89
C PHE A 4 -5.42 0.16 4.89
N PHE A 5 -5.01 -1.10 4.74
CA PHE A 5 -5.37 -2.22 5.62
C PHE A 5 -4.12 -3.01 6.00
N PHE A 6 -3.85 -3.17 7.28
CA PHE A 6 -2.63 -3.82 7.76
C PHE A 6 -2.78 -5.34 7.84
N THR A 7 -1.64 -6.03 7.77
CA THR A 7 -1.62 -7.49 7.94
C THR A 7 -2.08 -7.89 9.34
N THR A 8 -2.85 -8.97 9.43
CA THR A 8 -3.31 -9.56 10.70
C THR A 8 -2.45 -10.72 11.16
N LYS A 9 -1.77 -11.39 10.22
CA LYS A 9 -0.76 -12.41 10.51
C LYS A 9 0.37 -12.37 9.50
N ASP A 10 1.57 -12.64 9.95
CA ASP A 10 2.74 -12.75 9.09
C ASP A 10 3.77 -13.72 9.67
N ALA A 11 4.49 -14.40 8.77
CA ALA A 11 5.59 -15.28 9.13
C ALA A 11 6.47 -15.48 7.91
N PHE A 12 7.72 -15.87 8.12
CA PHE A 12 8.50 -16.52 7.07
C PHE A 12 8.77 -17.98 7.43
N ILE A 13 9.01 -18.82 6.44
CA ILE A 13 9.29 -20.24 6.65
C ILE A 13 10.53 -20.64 5.89
N SER A 14 11.29 -21.57 6.45
CA SER A 14 12.57 -22.02 5.90
C SER A 14 12.54 -23.52 5.64
N SER A 15 12.97 -23.94 4.45
CA SER A 15 13.18 -25.37 4.16
C SER A 15 14.55 -25.87 4.63
N GLY A 16 15.33 -25.01 5.29
CA GLY A 16 16.70 -25.25 5.67
C GLY A 16 16.88 -26.12 6.91
N SER A 17 18.08 -26.67 7.04
CA SER A 17 18.56 -27.38 8.22
C SER A 17 20.08 -27.19 8.31
N ASP A 18 20.63 -27.14 9.52
CA ASP A 18 22.06 -26.90 9.73
C ASP A 18 22.86 -28.14 9.27
N GLN A 19 23.75 -27.97 8.30
CA GLN A 19 24.56 -29.06 7.74
C GLN A 19 25.72 -29.49 8.64
N ILE A 20 26.14 -28.64 9.58
CA ILE A 20 27.28 -28.88 10.48
C ILE A 20 26.78 -29.58 11.74
N THR A 21 25.72 -29.05 12.35
CA THR A 21 25.18 -29.57 13.62
C THR A 21 24.10 -30.63 13.41
N GLY A 22 23.51 -30.72 12.22
CA GLY A 22 22.41 -31.64 11.90
C GLY A 22 21.05 -31.19 12.46
N VAL A 23 20.97 -30.00 13.06
CA VAL A 23 19.72 -29.47 13.62
C VAL A 23 18.74 -29.17 12.48
N ASP A 24 17.56 -29.81 12.53
CA ASP A 24 16.45 -29.51 11.62
C ASP A 24 15.80 -28.17 12.01
N TRP A 25 15.57 -27.30 11.03
CA TRP A 25 14.93 -25.99 11.20
C TRP A 25 13.62 -25.86 10.40
N LYS A 26 13.16 -26.92 9.74
CA LYS A 26 11.95 -26.91 8.89
C LYS A 26 10.63 -26.81 9.67
N ASP A 27 10.68 -27.04 10.98
CA ASP A 27 9.59 -26.96 11.95
C ASP A 27 9.70 -25.70 12.83
N LYS A 28 10.68 -24.83 12.57
CA LYS A 28 10.84 -23.57 13.29
C LYS A 28 9.72 -22.60 12.93
N ASN A 29 9.18 -21.94 13.94
CA ASN A 29 8.23 -20.85 13.78
C ASN A 29 8.92 -19.49 13.92
N THR A 30 8.51 -18.52 13.10
CA THR A 30 9.01 -17.14 13.12
C THR A 30 7.86 -16.11 13.02
N GLY A 31 6.66 -16.48 13.48
CA GLY A 31 5.47 -15.63 13.34
C GLY A 31 5.47 -14.35 14.19
N GLN A 32 6.44 -14.17 15.09
CA GLN A 32 6.62 -12.95 15.88
C GLN A 32 7.95 -12.27 15.61
N ASP A 33 8.63 -12.65 14.52
CA ASP A 33 9.91 -12.06 14.15
C ASP A 33 9.70 -10.68 13.53
N GLU A 34 10.56 -9.72 13.90
CA GLU A 34 10.43 -8.33 13.45
C GLU A 34 10.72 -8.14 11.95
N VAL A 35 11.35 -9.14 11.31
CA VAL A 35 11.76 -9.11 9.91
C VAL A 35 11.29 -10.36 9.18
N LEU A 36 10.71 -10.17 7.99
CA LEU A 36 10.34 -11.23 7.07
C LEU A 36 11.47 -11.47 6.09
N GLU A 37 11.93 -12.72 5.98
CA GLU A 37 13.05 -13.07 5.09
C GLU A 37 12.58 -13.87 3.87
N LEU A 38 12.86 -13.33 2.67
CA LEU A 38 12.72 -14.01 1.39
C LEU A 38 14.09 -14.16 0.75
N LYS A 39 14.74 -15.30 0.98
CA LYS A 39 16.13 -15.50 0.62
C LYS A 39 16.44 -16.88 0.06
N LYS A 40 17.58 -16.97 -0.61
CA LYS A 40 18.23 -18.22 -0.98
C LYS A 40 19.49 -18.42 -0.18
N VAL A 41 19.60 -19.57 0.46
CA VAL A 41 20.78 -19.96 1.22
C VAL A 41 21.61 -20.95 0.41
N PHE A 42 22.93 -20.74 0.47
CA PHE A 42 23.91 -21.55 -0.22
C PHE A 42 24.85 -22.19 0.79
N PHE A 43 25.22 -23.44 0.53
CA PHE A 43 26.21 -24.18 1.31
C PHE A 43 27.19 -24.84 0.34
N ASP A 44 28.49 -24.68 0.60
CA ASP A 44 29.57 -25.18 -0.26
C ASP A 44 29.37 -24.85 -1.76
N ARG A 45 29.05 -23.57 -2.04
CA ARG A 45 28.80 -23.00 -3.39
C ARG A 45 27.61 -23.61 -4.14
N ASN A 46 26.80 -24.43 -3.50
CA ASN A 46 25.59 -25.00 -4.07
C ASN A 46 24.35 -24.42 -3.38
N PHE A 47 23.26 -24.34 -4.14
CA PHE A 47 21.96 -23.99 -3.59
C PHE A 47 21.59 -25.00 -2.50
N HIS A 48 21.13 -24.50 -1.36
CA HIS A 48 20.78 -25.32 -0.20
C HIS A 48 19.30 -25.28 0.09
N TYR A 49 18.73 -24.11 0.37
CA TYR A 49 17.30 -23.95 0.61
C TYR A 49 16.81 -22.52 0.34
N PRO A 50 15.52 -22.34 0.04
CA PRO A 50 14.86 -21.04 0.03
C PRO A 50 14.09 -20.80 1.33
N THR A 51 13.75 -19.53 1.56
CA THR A 51 12.67 -19.13 2.48
C THR A 51 11.47 -18.59 1.70
N ARG A 52 10.33 -18.52 2.36
CA ARG A 52 9.07 -17.99 1.81
C ARG A 52 8.37 -17.13 2.85
N ILE A 53 7.58 -16.16 2.42
CA ILE A 53 6.82 -15.26 3.30
C ILE A 53 5.33 -15.59 3.21
N LEU A 54 4.64 -15.56 4.33
CA LEU A 54 3.19 -15.70 4.45
C LEU A 54 2.64 -14.41 5.06
N LEU A 55 1.56 -13.88 4.47
CA LEU A 55 0.87 -12.68 4.94
C LEU A 55 -0.63 -12.94 4.92
N GLN A 56 -1.34 -12.65 6.00
CA GLN A 56 -2.80 -12.70 6.05
C GLN A 56 -3.36 -11.31 6.36
N PHE A 57 -4.51 -10.99 5.77
CA PHE A 57 -5.24 -9.74 5.99
C PHE A 57 -6.67 -10.08 6.43
N ASP A 58 -7.34 -9.14 7.07
CA ASP A 58 -8.77 -9.24 7.34
C ASP A 58 -9.55 -8.94 6.04
N ALA A 59 -9.92 -9.98 5.29
CA ALA A 59 -10.71 -9.76 4.06
C ALA A 59 -12.11 -9.25 4.37
N ASP A 60 -12.69 -9.66 5.51
CA ASP A 60 -14.03 -9.24 5.89
C ASP A 60 -14.04 -7.74 6.16
N GLU A 61 -13.00 -7.20 6.81
CA GLU A 61 -12.84 -5.74 6.98
C GLU A 61 -12.80 -5.02 5.61
N ILE A 62 -11.95 -5.50 4.69
CA ILE A 62 -11.77 -4.88 3.38
C ILE A 62 -13.07 -4.95 2.56
N GLU A 63 -13.74 -6.11 2.55
CA GLU A 63 -14.99 -6.32 1.83
C GLU A 63 -16.14 -5.49 2.41
N ASN A 64 -16.25 -5.42 3.74
CA ASN A 64 -17.23 -4.57 4.42
C ASN A 64 -17.00 -3.10 4.06
N PHE A 65 -15.75 -2.65 3.96
CA PHE A 65 -15.42 -1.29 3.52
C PHE A 65 -15.82 -1.06 2.06
N ILE A 66 -15.46 -1.96 1.15
CA ILE A 66 -15.81 -1.89 -0.27
C ILE A 66 -17.33 -1.84 -0.47
N SER A 67 -18.06 -2.65 0.30
CA SER A 67 -19.53 -2.73 0.24
C SER A 67 -20.19 -1.48 0.81
N SER A 68 -19.80 -1.06 2.02
CA SER A 68 -20.38 0.12 2.69
C SER A 68 -20.09 1.45 1.99
N SER A 69 -19.00 1.52 1.22
CA SER A 69 -18.59 2.71 0.46
C SER A 69 -18.98 2.66 -1.02
N ASP A 70 -19.81 1.68 -1.43
CA ASP A 70 -20.25 1.44 -2.81
C ASP A 70 -19.11 1.34 -3.85
N ILE A 71 -17.93 0.92 -3.42
CA ILE A 71 -16.73 0.84 -4.27
C ILE A 71 -16.86 -0.28 -5.30
N HIS A 72 -17.69 -1.30 -5.03
CA HIS A 72 -18.00 -2.38 -5.98
C HIS A 72 -18.60 -1.88 -7.30
N THR A 73 -19.23 -0.70 -7.31
CA THR A 73 -19.77 -0.05 -8.52
C THR A 73 -18.70 0.66 -9.35
N LYS A 74 -17.48 0.76 -8.83
CA LYS A 74 -16.37 1.53 -9.39
C LYS A 74 -15.20 0.63 -9.76
N THR A 75 -14.31 1.17 -10.59
CA THR A 75 -13.02 0.52 -10.85
C THR A 75 -12.08 0.81 -9.68
N TYR A 76 -11.65 -0.25 -9.00
CA TYR A 76 -10.67 -0.18 -7.92
C TYR A 76 -9.47 -1.10 -8.18
N LYS A 77 -8.36 -0.81 -7.51
CA LYS A 77 -7.16 -1.65 -7.44
C LYS A 77 -6.78 -1.90 -5.99
N THR A 78 -6.20 -3.07 -5.75
CA THR A 78 -5.57 -3.42 -4.47
C THR A 78 -4.10 -3.74 -4.70
N ASN A 79 -3.22 -3.06 -3.98
CA ASN A 79 -1.78 -3.25 -4.06
C ASN A 79 -1.23 -3.74 -2.72
N LEU A 80 -0.38 -4.76 -2.75
CA LEU A 80 0.38 -5.22 -1.59
C LEU A 80 1.66 -4.40 -1.46
N HIS A 81 1.88 -3.82 -0.27
CA HIS A 81 3.06 -3.05 0.08
C HIS A 81 3.91 -3.76 1.13
N LEU A 82 5.18 -4.02 0.80
CA LEU A 82 6.23 -4.40 1.76
C LEU A 82 7.45 -3.51 1.52
N TRP A 83 8.07 -3.06 2.60
CA TRP A 83 9.27 -2.22 2.53
C TRP A 83 10.49 -2.99 2.96
N GLU A 84 11.58 -2.75 2.25
CA GLU A 84 12.86 -3.37 2.56
C GLU A 84 13.41 -2.88 3.90
N THR A 85 14.15 -3.76 4.57
CA THR A 85 14.91 -3.43 5.77
C THR A 85 16.39 -3.35 5.48
N LYS A 86 17.13 -2.71 6.39
CA LYS A 86 18.59 -2.86 6.43
C LYS A 86 18.93 -4.35 6.53
N GLY A 87 19.72 -4.85 5.59
CA GLY A 87 20.11 -6.26 5.51
C GLY A 87 19.73 -6.94 4.20
N THR A 88 18.92 -6.31 3.35
CA THR A 88 18.74 -6.79 1.98
C THR A 88 20.07 -6.79 1.23
N SER A 89 20.39 -7.91 0.58
CA SER A 89 21.64 -8.09 -0.15
C SER A 89 21.49 -9.12 -1.26
N GLY A 90 22.56 -9.31 -2.05
CA GLY A 90 22.58 -10.34 -3.09
C GLY A 90 21.56 -10.13 -4.21
N LEU A 91 21.09 -8.90 -4.39
CA LEU A 91 20.21 -8.50 -5.49
C LEU A 91 20.89 -8.77 -6.82
N SER A 92 20.27 -9.61 -7.64
CA SER A 92 20.66 -9.78 -9.04
C SER A 92 20.15 -8.62 -9.88
N GLU A 93 20.75 -8.42 -11.07
CA GLU A 93 20.34 -7.36 -12.02
C GLU A 93 18.85 -7.39 -12.35
N GLU A 94 18.25 -8.57 -12.51
CA GLU A 94 16.81 -8.74 -12.73
C GLU A 94 16.29 -9.93 -11.93
N TYR A 95 15.17 -9.84 -11.20
CA TYR A 95 14.49 -10.97 -10.57
C TYR A 95 12.98 -10.72 -10.45
N THR A 96 12.21 -11.79 -10.19
CA THR A 96 10.74 -11.70 -10.09
C THR A 96 10.26 -12.37 -8.80
N ILE A 97 9.44 -11.66 -8.04
CA ILE A 97 8.72 -12.17 -6.88
C ILE A 97 7.30 -12.50 -7.34
N ALA A 98 6.80 -13.66 -6.92
CA ALA A 98 5.43 -14.11 -7.16
C ALA A 98 4.66 -14.16 -5.84
N ALA A 99 3.39 -13.76 -5.88
CA ALA A 99 2.43 -13.97 -4.82
C ALA A 99 1.32 -14.94 -5.27
N TYR A 100 0.89 -15.80 -4.36
CA TYR A 100 -0.18 -16.78 -4.58
C TYR A 100 -1.17 -16.77 -3.42
N PRO A 101 -2.47 -17.01 -3.64
CA PRO A 101 -3.41 -17.23 -2.55
C PRO A 101 -3.07 -18.54 -1.81
N ILE A 102 -2.99 -18.48 -0.49
CA ILE A 102 -2.85 -19.67 0.35
C ILE A 102 -4.18 -20.44 0.35
N SER A 103 -4.13 -21.77 0.23
CA SER A 103 -5.33 -22.61 0.11
C SER A 103 -5.76 -23.31 1.40
N GLU A 104 -4.97 -23.18 2.47
CA GLU A 104 -5.29 -23.75 3.78
C GLU A 104 -5.07 -22.74 4.91
N SER A 105 -5.92 -22.78 5.93
CA SER A 105 -5.73 -21.98 7.14
C SER A 105 -4.44 -22.33 7.88
N TRP A 106 -3.82 -21.34 8.50
CA TRP A 106 -2.60 -21.50 9.27
C TRP A 106 -2.62 -20.68 10.56
N ASN A 107 -1.77 -21.06 11.50
CA ASN A 107 -1.59 -20.39 12.77
C ASN A 107 -0.25 -19.67 12.78
N GLU A 108 -0.24 -18.37 13.09
CA GLU A 108 0.98 -17.54 13.09
C GLU A 108 2.07 -18.11 14.01
N GLY A 109 1.69 -18.58 15.20
CA GLY A 109 2.64 -19.01 16.21
C GLY A 109 3.22 -17.85 17.02
N VAL A 110 4.21 -18.18 17.84
CA VAL A 110 4.79 -17.29 18.86
C VAL A 110 6.32 -17.18 18.78
N GLY A 111 6.92 -17.80 17.77
CA GLY A 111 8.36 -17.94 17.61
C GLY A 111 9.03 -16.80 16.88
N LYS A 112 10.35 -16.72 17.07
CA LYS A 112 11.26 -15.79 16.40
C LYS A 112 12.44 -16.51 15.78
N GLU A 113 13.12 -15.86 14.84
CA GLU A 113 14.32 -16.44 14.22
C GLU A 113 15.47 -16.56 15.24
N SER A 114 15.51 -15.68 16.23
CA SER A 114 16.56 -15.69 17.26
C SER A 114 16.36 -16.75 18.36
N ASP A 115 15.22 -17.44 18.43
CA ASP A 115 14.90 -18.36 19.53
C ASP A 115 15.86 -19.53 19.65
N ARG A 116 16.47 -19.71 20.83
CA ARG A 116 17.36 -20.83 21.18
C ARG A 116 17.01 -21.30 22.61
N PRO A 117 16.38 -22.49 22.80
CA PRO A 117 15.98 -23.46 21.78
C PRO A 117 14.93 -22.93 20.81
N LYS A 118 14.81 -23.56 19.63
CA LYS A 118 13.88 -23.14 18.58
C LYS A 118 12.43 -23.26 19.05
N THR A 119 11.62 -22.25 18.75
CA THR A 119 10.16 -22.34 18.91
C THR A 119 9.56 -23.09 17.72
N THR A 120 8.68 -24.05 18.01
CA THR A 120 8.02 -24.87 16.98
C THR A 120 6.51 -24.68 16.92
N GLU A 121 5.93 -23.94 17.87
CA GLU A 121 4.50 -23.65 17.91
C GLU A 121 4.11 -22.64 16.83
N GLY A 122 3.18 -23.04 15.95
CA GLY A 122 2.67 -22.25 14.84
C GLY A 122 2.99 -22.82 13.46
N VAL A 123 3.06 -21.93 12.48
CA VAL A 123 3.39 -22.25 11.09
C VAL A 123 4.89 -22.45 10.90
N SER A 124 5.25 -23.34 9.99
CA SER A 124 6.61 -23.64 9.57
C SER A 124 6.58 -24.22 8.16
N TRP A 125 7.75 -24.60 7.65
CA TRP A 125 7.84 -25.26 6.34
C TRP A 125 7.13 -26.61 6.31
N LYS A 126 7.16 -27.37 7.42
CA LYS A 126 6.47 -28.66 7.55
C LYS A 126 4.99 -28.51 7.89
N TYR A 127 4.65 -27.58 8.79
CA TYR A 127 3.35 -27.54 9.44
C TYR A 127 2.64 -26.22 9.19
N ARG A 128 1.35 -26.26 8.86
CA ARG A 128 0.47 -25.07 8.85
C ARG A 128 0.01 -24.69 10.25
N ASN A 129 0.03 -25.65 11.17
CA ASN A 129 -0.28 -25.45 12.58
C ASN A 129 0.36 -26.58 13.38
N ASN A 130 1.39 -26.23 14.14
CA ASN A 130 1.96 -27.06 15.19
C ASN A 130 1.62 -26.47 16.55
N ARG A 131 1.12 -27.29 17.48
CA ARG A 131 0.75 -26.85 18.83
C ARG A 131 1.06 -27.94 19.83
N GLU A 132 1.67 -27.54 20.94
CA GLU A 132 1.98 -28.46 22.04
C GLU A 132 0.71 -29.19 22.53
N GLY A 133 0.79 -30.52 22.64
CA GLY A 133 -0.32 -31.36 23.10
C GLY A 133 -1.45 -31.57 22.09
N ALA A 134 -1.31 -31.09 20.85
CA ALA A 134 -2.26 -31.33 19.76
C ALA A 134 -1.61 -32.09 18.60
N ALA A 135 -2.44 -32.62 17.69
CA ALA A 135 -1.94 -33.23 16.46
C ALA A 135 -1.35 -32.16 15.53
N GLU A 136 -0.11 -32.37 15.12
CA GLU A 136 0.58 -31.57 14.10
C GLU A 136 -0.21 -31.58 12.79
N LYS A 137 -0.48 -30.41 12.21
CA LYS A 137 -1.15 -30.28 10.92
C LYS A 137 -0.14 -29.91 9.85
N SER A 138 0.24 -30.88 9.03
CA SER A 138 1.08 -30.66 7.86
C SER A 138 0.33 -29.93 6.75
N TRP A 139 1.08 -29.24 5.90
CA TRP A 139 0.55 -28.76 4.62
C TRP A 139 0.23 -29.93 3.69
N SER A 140 -0.80 -29.78 2.85
CA SER A 140 -1.05 -30.70 1.73
C SER A 140 0.11 -30.68 0.73
N THR A 141 0.67 -29.49 0.47
CA THR A 141 1.91 -29.30 -0.28
C THR A 141 2.98 -28.73 0.62
N VAL A 142 4.09 -29.44 0.80
CA VAL A 142 5.20 -29.03 1.67
C VAL A 142 5.70 -27.62 1.30
N GLY A 143 5.92 -26.76 2.30
CA GLY A 143 6.36 -25.39 2.11
C GLY A 143 5.24 -24.40 1.80
N VAL A 144 3.98 -24.74 2.07
CA VAL A 144 2.71 -23.99 1.87
C VAL A 144 1.87 -24.56 0.73
N SER A 145 0.60 -24.85 1.04
CA SER A 145 -0.45 -25.14 0.06
C SER A 145 -1.01 -23.82 -0.49
N TYR A 146 -0.99 -23.64 -1.81
CA TYR A 146 -1.44 -22.42 -2.48
C TYR A 146 -2.18 -22.73 -3.79
N ILE A 147 -2.87 -21.73 -4.33
CA ILE A 147 -3.63 -21.83 -5.59
C ILE A 147 -2.72 -21.36 -6.74
N ALA A 148 -2.07 -22.30 -7.43
CA ALA A 148 -1.09 -21.99 -8.47
C ALA A 148 -1.66 -21.21 -9.68
N GLY A 149 -2.96 -21.39 -9.99
CA GLY A 149 -3.61 -20.72 -11.12
C GLY A 149 -3.84 -19.21 -10.92
N ASP A 150 -3.63 -18.71 -9.70
CA ASP A 150 -3.94 -17.34 -9.29
C ASP A 150 -2.67 -16.53 -8.98
N GLU A 151 -1.60 -16.82 -9.72
CA GLU A 151 -0.32 -16.12 -9.61
C GLU A 151 -0.44 -14.64 -9.98
N VAL A 152 0.20 -13.79 -9.19
CA VAL A 152 0.54 -12.41 -9.55
C VAL A 152 2.02 -12.18 -9.28
N THR A 153 2.65 -11.30 -10.05
CA THR A 153 4.10 -11.12 -10.02
C THR A 153 4.51 -9.65 -10.06
N GLN A 154 5.67 -9.35 -9.47
CA GLN A 154 6.39 -8.09 -9.66
C GLN A 154 7.84 -8.41 -10.01
N SER A 155 8.34 -7.78 -11.07
CA SER A 155 9.73 -7.89 -11.49
C SER A 155 10.50 -6.66 -11.05
N PHE A 156 11.78 -6.86 -10.76
CA PHE A 156 12.70 -5.84 -10.29
C PHE A 156 13.91 -5.80 -11.22
N SER A 157 14.39 -4.60 -11.54
CA SER A 157 15.62 -4.43 -12.32
C SER A 157 16.48 -3.29 -11.76
N SER A 158 17.54 -3.65 -11.02
CA SER A 158 18.49 -2.68 -10.43
C SER A 158 17.85 -1.50 -9.69
N GLU A 159 16.79 -1.79 -8.92
CA GLU A 159 15.96 -0.80 -8.22
C GLU A 159 15.71 -1.23 -6.76
N SER A 160 14.99 -0.38 -6.01
CA SER A 160 14.54 -0.73 -4.67
C SER A 160 13.73 -2.04 -4.69
N PRO A 161 14.02 -3.00 -3.80
CA PRO A 161 13.25 -4.23 -3.66
C PRO A 161 11.90 -4.03 -2.94
N ASP A 162 11.50 -2.79 -2.64
CA ASP A 162 10.17 -2.49 -2.09
C ASP A 162 9.06 -3.08 -2.99
N ILE A 163 8.18 -3.86 -2.38
CA ILE A 163 7.08 -4.51 -3.08
C ILE A 163 5.91 -3.54 -3.15
N ASN A 164 5.38 -3.33 -4.36
CA ASN A 164 4.14 -2.64 -4.66
C ASN A 164 3.39 -3.46 -5.73
N MET A 165 2.91 -4.62 -5.31
CA MET A 165 2.40 -5.66 -6.21
C MET A 165 0.89 -5.51 -6.41
N ASP A 166 0.41 -5.46 -7.66
CA ASP A 166 -1.03 -5.45 -7.96
C ASP A 166 -1.63 -6.84 -7.69
N ILE A 167 -2.39 -6.95 -6.60
CA ILE A 167 -3.06 -8.18 -6.16
C ILE A 167 -4.57 -8.16 -6.46
N THR A 168 -5.03 -7.23 -7.31
CA THR A 168 -6.46 -7.01 -7.57
C THR A 168 -7.20 -8.26 -8.04
N SER A 169 -6.55 -9.12 -8.84
CA SER A 169 -7.13 -10.39 -9.30
C SER A 169 -7.35 -11.39 -8.17
N ILE A 170 -6.45 -11.43 -7.19
CA ILE A 170 -6.56 -12.28 -6.00
C ILE A 170 -7.64 -11.72 -5.06
N SER A 171 -7.56 -10.44 -4.72
CA SER A 171 -8.49 -9.79 -3.80
C SER A 171 -9.94 -9.90 -4.28
N LYS A 172 -10.19 -9.72 -5.59
CA LYS A 172 -11.53 -9.91 -6.18
C LYS A 172 -12.08 -11.32 -6.00
N LYS A 173 -11.21 -12.34 -5.96
CA LYS A 173 -11.62 -13.73 -5.70
C LYS A 173 -11.89 -14.01 -4.23
N TRP A 174 -11.28 -13.24 -3.32
CA TRP A 174 -11.65 -13.28 -1.91
C TRP A 174 -13.03 -12.67 -1.70
N PHE A 175 -13.27 -11.47 -2.21
CA PHE A 175 -14.52 -10.71 -1.98
C PHE A 175 -15.75 -11.21 -2.75
N ASN A 176 -15.60 -12.22 -3.59
CA ASN A 176 -16.72 -12.83 -4.32
C ASN A 176 -16.91 -14.30 -3.94
N ASP A 177 -16.33 -14.73 -2.82
CA ASP A 177 -16.35 -16.08 -2.28
C ASP A 177 -15.80 -17.17 -3.23
N THR A 178 -15.03 -16.80 -4.27
CA THR A 178 -14.39 -17.79 -5.15
C THR A 178 -13.28 -18.54 -4.41
N ASN A 179 -12.50 -17.83 -3.60
CA ASN A 179 -11.42 -18.36 -2.79
C ASN A 179 -11.58 -17.90 -1.33
N ASN A 180 -11.45 -18.81 -0.37
CA ASN A 180 -11.30 -18.42 1.03
C ASN A 180 -10.01 -17.59 1.22
N ASN A 181 -10.08 -16.53 2.02
CA ASN A 181 -8.88 -15.77 2.38
C ASN A 181 -8.09 -16.46 3.52
N TYR A 182 -7.02 -17.16 3.14
CA TYR A 182 -5.99 -17.62 4.08
C TYR A 182 -4.68 -16.84 3.95
N GLY A 183 -4.69 -15.72 3.23
CA GLY A 183 -3.52 -14.89 2.98
C GLY A 183 -2.80 -15.19 1.66
N LEU A 184 -1.59 -14.65 1.56
CA LEU A 184 -0.71 -14.68 0.42
C LEU A 184 0.59 -15.39 0.78
N LEU A 185 1.05 -16.25 -0.12
CA LEU A 185 2.40 -16.79 -0.15
C LEU A 185 3.24 -15.93 -1.09
N LEU A 186 4.35 -15.38 -0.60
CA LEU A 186 5.36 -14.70 -1.41
C LEU A 186 6.60 -15.59 -1.55
N ARG A 187 7.09 -15.72 -2.78
CA ARG A 187 8.29 -16.50 -3.13
C ARG A 187 8.97 -15.94 -4.37
N LEU A 188 10.23 -16.33 -4.60
CA LEU A 188 10.86 -16.12 -5.90
C LEU A 188 10.11 -16.94 -6.97
N SER A 189 9.87 -16.32 -8.13
CA SER A 189 9.06 -16.91 -9.19
C SER A 189 9.80 -18.04 -9.92
N GLY A 190 9.03 -19.07 -10.31
CA GLY A 190 9.49 -20.16 -11.17
C GLY A 190 10.75 -20.89 -10.67
N SER A 191 11.63 -21.25 -11.61
CA SER A 191 12.89 -21.96 -11.34
C SER A 191 13.92 -21.14 -10.57
N ARG A 192 13.68 -19.84 -10.39
CA ARG A 192 14.61 -18.93 -9.73
C ARG A 192 14.73 -19.18 -8.23
N GLU A 193 13.65 -19.66 -7.60
CA GLU A 193 13.66 -20.02 -6.18
C GLU A 193 14.75 -21.05 -5.84
N THR A 194 15.11 -21.91 -6.78
CA THR A 194 16.10 -22.98 -6.60
C THR A 194 17.33 -22.83 -7.49
N SER A 195 17.52 -21.66 -8.13
CA SER A 195 18.65 -21.43 -9.03
C SER A 195 19.96 -21.25 -8.28
N THR A 196 21.08 -21.63 -8.90
CA THR A 196 22.41 -21.57 -8.29
C THR A 196 23.22 -20.30 -8.63
N GLY A 197 22.70 -19.45 -9.51
CA GLY A 197 23.46 -18.31 -10.09
C GLY A 197 23.23 -16.95 -9.42
N SER A 198 22.31 -16.85 -8.47
CA SER A 198 21.95 -15.59 -7.80
C SER A 198 21.72 -15.80 -6.31
N PHE A 199 21.93 -14.76 -5.50
CA PHE A 199 21.97 -14.84 -4.03
C PHE A 199 20.92 -13.96 -3.37
N GLU A 200 19.72 -13.87 -3.96
CA GLU A 200 18.68 -12.98 -3.46
C GLU A 200 18.47 -13.21 -1.95
N ASP A 201 18.73 -12.19 -1.14
CA ASP A 201 18.51 -12.16 0.31
C ASP A 201 17.71 -10.90 0.63
N LEU A 202 16.39 -11.00 0.45
CA LEU A 202 15.45 -9.90 0.64
C LEU A 202 14.91 -9.93 2.05
N LYS A 203 14.92 -8.78 2.71
CA LYS A 203 14.40 -8.61 4.06
C LYS A 203 13.38 -7.51 4.08
N PHE A 204 12.22 -7.81 4.63
CA PHE A 204 11.10 -6.88 4.73
C PHE A 204 10.69 -6.69 6.18
N PHE A 205 10.14 -5.53 6.50
CA PHE A 205 9.57 -5.33 7.82
C PHE A 205 8.33 -6.22 8.00
N SER A 206 8.19 -6.80 9.20
CA SER A 206 6.99 -7.54 9.62
C SER A 206 5.97 -6.62 10.29
N ARG A 207 4.85 -7.17 10.76
CA ARG A 207 3.91 -6.50 11.68
C ARG A 207 4.55 -6.17 13.04
N GLN A 208 5.55 -6.93 13.48
CA GLN A 208 6.20 -6.79 14.78
C GLN A 208 7.34 -5.76 14.78
N THR A 209 7.62 -5.15 13.63
CA THR A 209 8.78 -4.26 13.37
C THR A 209 8.87 -3.00 14.27
N ASN A 210 7.78 -2.58 14.93
CA ASN A 210 7.69 -1.30 15.66
C ASN A 210 8.08 -0.07 14.80
N THR A 211 7.88 -0.17 13.49
CA THR A 211 8.06 0.91 12.51
C THR A 211 6.77 1.10 11.70
N ILE A 212 6.70 2.24 11.01
CA ILE A 212 5.59 2.61 10.12
C ILE A 212 5.51 1.77 8.83
N TYR A 213 6.47 0.86 8.64
CA TYR A 213 6.67 0.09 7.42
C TYR A 213 6.09 -1.33 7.56
N SER A 214 5.06 -1.49 8.39
CA SER A 214 4.36 -2.77 8.56
C SER A 214 3.60 -3.14 7.28
N PRO A 215 3.63 -4.42 6.82
CA PRO A 215 2.99 -4.84 5.58
C PRO A 215 1.51 -4.45 5.52
N LYS A 216 1.08 -3.90 4.37
CA LYS A 216 -0.30 -3.42 4.19
C LYS A 216 -0.82 -3.62 2.76
N ILE A 217 -2.14 -3.68 2.64
CA ILE A 217 -2.86 -3.56 1.37
C ILE A 217 -3.31 -2.11 1.22
N GLU A 218 -3.01 -1.52 0.07
CA GLU A 218 -3.58 -0.26 -0.39
C GLU A 218 -4.77 -0.55 -1.30
N LEU A 219 -5.96 -0.11 -0.90
CA LEU A 219 -7.13 -0.02 -1.76
C LEU A 219 -7.20 1.39 -2.35
N LYS A 220 -7.22 1.48 -3.68
CA LYS A 220 -7.35 2.74 -4.41
C LYS A 220 -8.45 2.67 -5.44
N TRP A 221 -9.25 3.72 -5.50
CA TRP A 221 -10.36 3.84 -6.44
C TRP A 221 -10.58 5.29 -6.80
N ASP A 222 -11.26 5.50 -7.93
CA ASP A 222 -11.60 6.83 -8.38
C ASP A 222 -12.93 7.26 -7.77
N ASP A 223 -12.89 8.32 -6.96
CA ASP A 223 -14.04 8.92 -6.31
C ASP A 223 -14.36 10.32 -6.83
N HIS A 224 -13.70 10.76 -7.92
CA HIS A 224 -13.90 12.10 -8.42
C HIS A 224 -15.34 12.33 -8.89
N LEU A 225 -15.86 13.52 -8.62
CA LEU A 225 -17.07 14.03 -9.25
C LEU A 225 -16.69 15.09 -10.27
N PRO A 226 -17.16 14.97 -11.52
CA PRO A 226 -16.69 15.83 -12.59
C PRO A 226 -17.15 17.27 -12.42
N CYS A 227 -16.27 18.19 -12.79
CA CYS A 227 -16.46 19.63 -12.69
C CYS A 227 -17.20 20.23 -13.89
N THR A 228 -18.43 19.79 -14.11
CA THR A 228 -19.25 20.18 -15.27
C THR A 228 -20.69 20.51 -14.88
N GLY A 229 -21.36 21.31 -15.72
CA GLY A 229 -22.80 21.55 -15.63
C GLY A 229 -23.26 22.09 -14.28
N SER A 230 -24.30 21.47 -13.71
CA SER A 230 -24.89 21.90 -12.43
C SER A 230 -23.97 21.67 -11.22
N ASN A 231 -22.94 20.83 -11.32
CA ASN A 231 -22.06 20.51 -10.19
C ASN A 231 -21.24 21.73 -9.75
N THR A 232 -20.90 22.63 -10.68
CA THR A 232 -20.10 23.82 -10.39
C THR A 232 -20.94 24.97 -9.83
N GLY A 233 -22.28 24.89 -9.90
CA GLY A 233 -23.17 25.97 -9.47
C GLY A 233 -22.85 27.29 -10.16
N SER A 234 -22.42 28.29 -9.39
CA SER A 234 -22.01 29.60 -9.90
C SER A 234 -20.49 29.78 -10.03
N LEU A 235 -19.70 28.72 -9.78
CA LEU A 235 -18.24 28.77 -9.94
C LEU A 235 -17.85 28.90 -11.41
N THR A 236 -16.77 29.63 -11.67
CA THR A 236 -16.22 29.81 -13.02
C THR A 236 -14.98 28.95 -13.24
N ALA A 237 -14.76 28.47 -14.46
CA ALA A 237 -13.52 27.76 -14.78
C ALA A 237 -12.30 28.67 -14.51
N LEU A 238 -11.27 28.12 -13.87
CA LEU A 238 -10.00 28.79 -13.70
C LEU A 238 -9.31 28.93 -15.07
N ASP A 239 -8.72 30.09 -15.30
CA ASP A 239 -7.94 30.36 -16.51
C ASP A 239 -6.59 29.65 -16.39
N LEU A 240 -6.43 28.54 -17.11
CA LEU A 240 -5.25 27.70 -17.09
C LEU A 240 -4.32 27.99 -18.29
N SER A 241 -4.46 29.15 -18.95
CA SER A 241 -3.48 29.57 -19.93
C SER A 241 -2.12 29.77 -19.25
N GLY A 242 -1.02 29.37 -19.91
CA GLY A 242 0.34 29.60 -19.41
C GLY A 242 0.74 31.09 -19.29
N THR A 243 -0.14 32.01 -19.67
CA THR A 243 0.04 33.47 -19.54
C THR A 243 -0.51 34.05 -18.24
N VAL A 244 -1.20 33.23 -17.43
CA VAL A 244 -1.85 33.68 -16.19
C VAL A 244 -1.27 32.91 -15.00
N GLU A 245 -0.72 33.66 -14.04
CA GLU A 245 -0.34 33.10 -12.74
C GLU A 245 -1.57 32.88 -11.86
N ASN A 246 -1.79 31.64 -11.44
CA ASN A 246 -2.84 31.26 -10.51
C ASN A 246 -2.28 31.09 -9.09
N TYR A 247 -3.12 31.37 -8.10
CA TYR A 247 -2.87 31.17 -6.68
C TYR A 247 -3.90 30.20 -6.11
N VAL A 248 -3.42 29.15 -5.45
CA VAL A 248 -4.23 28.11 -4.80
C VAL A 248 -4.14 28.29 -3.29
N TYR A 249 -5.26 28.15 -2.58
CA TYR A 249 -5.30 28.29 -1.13
C TYR A 249 -6.35 27.35 -0.53
N PRO A 250 -6.14 26.83 0.68
CA PRO A 250 -7.07 25.90 1.29
C PRO A 250 -8.25 26.65 1.91
N ILE A 251 -9.41 26.01 1.98
CA ILE A 251 -10.65 26.56 2.54
C ILE A 251 -11.09 25.69 3.72
N HIS A 252 -11.36 26.31 4.87
CA HIS A 252 -11.74 25.63 6.12
C HIS A 252 -10.76 24.51 6.53
N PHE A 253 -9.48 24.76 6.29
CA PHE A 253 -8.41 23.84 6.63
C PHE A 253 -8.21 23.80 8.14
N ARG A 254 -8.19 22.59 8.71
CA ARG A 254 -7.92 22.39 10.13
C ARG A 254 -6.43 22.08 10.29
N GLU A 255 -5.85 22.58 11.38
CA GLU A 255 -4.48 22.22 11.76
C GLU A 255 -4.35 20.74 12.10
N ALA A 256 -5.43 20.11 12.59
CA ALA A 256 -5.44 18.70 12.96
C ALA A 256 -6.72 17.97 12.55
N TYR A 257 -6.54 16.69 12.21
CA TYR A 257 -7.59 15.75 11.83
C TYR A 257 -7.41 14.43 12.61
N LYS A 258 -8.49 13.66 12.79
CA LYS A 258 -8.40 12.34 13.42
C LYS A 258 -8.05 11.27 12.39
N GLU A 259 -7.32 10.23 12.81
CA GLU A 259 -6.98 9.08 11.97
C GLU A 259 -8.20 8.29 11.46
N THR A 260 -9.32 8.35 12.16
CA THR A 260 -10.56 7.67 11.76
C THR A 260 -11.46 8.51 10.85
N GLU A 261 -11.05 9.73 10.48
CA GLU A 261 -11.88 10.63 9.69
C GLU A 261 -11.67 10.43 8.19
N GLN A 262 -12.80 10.39 7.46
CA GLN A 262 -12.82 10.65 6.03
C GLN A 262 -13.03 12.16 5.82
N VAL A 263 -12.06 12.82 5.20
CA VAL A 263 -11.99 14.28 5.16
C VAL A 263 -12.21 14.81 3.76
N LYS A 264 -13.04 15.86 3.65
CA LYS A 264 -13.21 16.67 2.45
C LYS A 264 -12.26 17.86 2.48
N PHE A 265 -11.11 17.77 1.83
CA PHE A 265 -10.17 18.89 1.72
C PHE A 265 -10.61 19.84 0.62
N ARG A 266 -10.80 21.12 0.94
CA ARG A 266 -11.30 22.13 0.02
C ARG A 266 -10.21 23.13 -0.35
N PHE A 267 -10.21 23.52 -1.61
CA PHE A 267 -9.27 24.49 -2.15
C PHE A 267 -10.01 25.54 -2.97
N GLY A 268 -9.61 26.79 -2.81
CA GLY A 268 -9.92 27.86 -3.73
C GLY A 268 -8.76 28.05 -4.69
N ALA A 269 -9.07 28.47 -5.90
CA ALA A 269 -8.09 28.99 -6.83
C ALA A 269 -8.55 30.36 -7.33
N ARG A 270 -7.62 31.19 -7.75
CA ARG A 270 -7.90 32.46 -8.44
C ARG A 270 -6.63 32.96 -9.13
N LYS A 271 -6.79 33.92 -10.05
CA LYS A 271 -5.64 34.67 -10.58
C LYS A 271 -4.88 35.33 -9.42
N ARG A 272 -3.55 35.19 -9.40
CA ARG A 272 -2.67 35.76 -8.37
C ARG A 272 -2.79 37.28 -8.33
N TYR A 273 -2.76 37.89 -9.51
CA TYR A 273 -2.91 39.33 -9.70
C TYR A 273 -4.33 39.65 -10.15
N ILE A 274 -5.06 40.39 -9.31
CA ILE A 274 -6.43 40.82 -9.61
C ILE A 274 -6.42 42.32 -9.91
N ASN A 275 -6.95 42.68 -11.08
CA ASN A 275 -7.24 44.07 -11.40
C ASN A 275 -8.44 44.53 -10.57
N LYS A 276 -8.24 45.52 -9.70
CA LYS A 276 -9.34 46.12 -8.93
C LYS A 276 -10.26 46.87 -9.89
N SER A 277 -11.52 46.46 -9.95
CA SER A 277 -12.58 47.21 -10.63
C SER A 277 -13.58 47.72 -9.59
N PHE A 278 -14.07 48.94 -9.79
CA PHE A 278 -15.12 49.54 -8.96
C PHE A 278 -16.44 49.49 -9.74
N THR A 279 -17.49 48.98 -9.11
CA THR A 279 -18.82 48.82 -9.71
C THR A 279 -19.89 49.20 -8.70
N THR A 280 -20.99 49.76 -9.18
CA THR A 280 -22.13 50.21 -8.36
C THR A 280 -23.19 49.10 -8.17
N SER A 281 -23.00 47.93 -8.78
CA SER A 281 -23.90 46.77 -8.64
C SER A 281 -23.40 45.80 -7.57
N VAL A 282 -24.33 45.06 -6.94
CA VAL A 282 -24.00 43.94 -6.04
C VAL A 282 -23.18 42.90 -6.81
N GLN A 283 -21.93 42.71 -6.43
CA GLN A 283 -21.06 41.68 -6.98
C GLN A 283 -21.31 40.38 -6.21
N THR A 284 -21.67 39.32 -6.93
CA THR A 284 -21.56 37.95 -6.42
C THR A 284 -20.12 37.51 -6.65
N VAL A 285 -19.34 37.34 -5.58
CA VAL A 285 -17.99 36.77 -5.70
C VAL A 285 -18.16 35.28 -5.98
N SER A 286 -18.08 34.91 -7.25
CA SER A 286 -17.99 33.51 -7.65
C SER A 286 -16.55 33.02 -7.47
N GLY A 287 -16.38 31.89 -6.78
CA GLY A 287 -15.11 31.18 -6.76
C GLY A 287 -14.80 30.55 -8.12
N SER A 288 -13.62 29.94 -8.24
CA SER A 288 -13.26 29.18 -9.44
C SER A 288 -13.09 27.68 -9.18
N TYR A 289 -13.13 26.91 -10.26
CA TYR A 289 -12.82 25.48 -10.24
C TYR A 289 -11.77 25.10 -11.29
N PHE A 290 -11.08 23.99 -11.07
CA PHE A 290 -10.15 23.43 -12.05
C PHE A 290 -10.94 22.67 -13.12
N ALA A 291 -10.62 22.88 -14.40
CA ALA A 291 -11.25 22.13 -15.49
C ALA A 291 -11.08 20.62 -15.29
N GLU A 292 -12.01 19.83 -15.83
CA GLU A 292 -11.99 18.37 -15.67
C GLU A 292 -10.65 17.77 -16.11
N GLY A 293 -10.06 16.91 -15.29
CA GLY A 293 -8.76 16.28 -15.56
C GLY A 293 -7.53 17.20 -15.45
N SER A 294 -7.70 18.49 -15.15
CA SER A 294 -6.59 19.44 -15.06
C SER A 294 -5.88 19.45 -13.71
N ALA A 295 -6.51 18.94 -12.64
CA ALA A 295 -5.94 19.00 -11.29
C ALA A 295 -5.98 17.67 -10.55
N SER A 296 -4.92 17.41 -9.77
CA SER A 296 -4.76 16.20 -8.94
C SER A 296 -4.04 16.53 -7.63
N TYR A 297 -4.20 15.67 -6.62
CA TYR A 297 -3.57 15.84 -5.31
C TYR A 297 -2.54 14.75 -5.01
N SER A 298 -1.64 15.05 -4.07
CA SER A 298 -0.73 14.10 -3.44
C SER A 298 -0.60 14.45 -1.96
N ILE A 299 -0.33 13.45 -1.12
CA ILE A 299 -0.08 13.64 0.31
C ILE A 299 1.29 13.06 0.66
N ILE A 300 2.11 13.89 1.29
CA ILE A 300 3.47 13.57 1.71
C ILE A 300 3.52 13.53 3.23
N ASP A 301 4.18 12.51 3.76
CA ASP A 301 4.57 12.48 5.17
C ASP A 301 5.81 13.36 5.38
N LEU A 302 5.68 14.42 6.17
CA LEU A 302 6.77 15.39 6.34
C LEU A 302 7.98 14.83 7.09
N ALA A 303 7.82 13.76 7.87
CA ALA A 303 8.93 13.19 8.63
C ALA A 303 9.82 12.24 7.81
N THR A 304 9.27 11.55 6.80
CA THR A 304 10.06 10.72 5.85
C THR A 304 10.25 11.38 4.50
N ASN A 305 9.48 12.41 4.18
CA ASN A 305 9.38 13.05 2.87
C ASN A 305 8.94 12.07 1.76
N GLU A 306 8.24 10.99 2.15
CA GLU A 306 7.70 9.98 1.24
C GLU A 306 6.24 10.29 0.93
N SER A 307 5.83 9.98 -0.30
CA SER A 307 4.44 10.14 -0.70
C SER A 307 3.61 8.98 -0.16
N VAL A 308 2.70 9.28 0.76
CA VAL A 308 1.71 8.32 1.27
C VAL A 308 0.61 8.12 0.23
N VAL A 309 0.20 9.20 -0.43
CA VAL A 309 -0.75 9.17 -1.54
C VAL A 309 -0.09 9.84 -2.75
N PRO A 310 0.47 9.08 -3.70
CA PRO A 310 1.15 9.64 -4.86
C PRO A 310 0.17 10.14 -5.91
N PHE A 311 0.62 11.11 -6.72
CA PHE A 311 -0.14 11.53 -7.89
C PHE A 311 -0.45 10.33 -8.80
N SER A 312 -1.72 10.09 -9.07
CA SER A 312 -2.16 8.99 -9.93
C SER A 312 -3.48 9.30 -10.60
N SER A 313 -4.00 8.36 -11.39
CA SER A 313 -5.36 8.44 -11.93
C SER A 313 -6.45 8.37 -10.86
N TYR A 314 -6.10 8.05 -9.60
CA TYR A 314 -7.03 7.95 -8.48
C TYR A 314 -6.99 9.17 -7.55
N THR A 315 -6.23 10.21 -7.89
CA THR A 315 -6.08 11.43 -7.08
C THR A 315 -6.58 12.68 -7.79
N SER A 316 -7.53 12.55 -8.70
CA SER A 316 -8.16 13.68 -9.39
C SER A 316 -8.95 14.58 -8.43
N MET A 317 -8.92 15.88 -8.68
CA MET A 317 -9.73 16.86 -7.94
C MET A 317 -11.19 16.84 -8.41
N SER A 318 -12.12 16.92 -7.48
CA SER A 318 -13.55 17.14 -7.73
C SER A 318 -13.93 18.61 -7.52
N CYS A 319 -15.18 18.97 -7.79
CA CYS A 319 -15.77 20.20 -7.28
C CYS A 319 -17.26 20.05 -6.98
N ASP A 320 -17.75 20.95 -6.13
CA ASP A 320 -19.16 21.19 -5.90
C ASP A 320 -19.47 22.68 -6.08
N SER A 321 -20.70 23.11 -5.77
CA SER A 321 -21.11 24.51 -5.90
C SER A 321 -20.37 25.49 -4.98
N VAL A 322 -19.47 25.01 -4.12
CA VAL A 322 -18.71 25.80 -3.16
C VAL A 322 -17.26 25.95 -3.59
N SER A 323 -16.58 24.84 -3.88
CA SER A 323 -15.16 24.84 -4.24
C SER A 323 -14.69 23.54 -4.90
N PRO A 324 -13.52 23.55 -5.55
CA PRO A 324 -12.70 22.37 -5.70
C PRO A 324 -12.47 21.64 -4.37
N TYR A 325 -12.42 20.32 -4.43
CA TYR A 325 -12.10 19.49 -3.29
C TYR A 325 -11.57 18.14 -3.71
N PHE A 326 -10.99 17.41 -2.76
CA PHE A 326 -10.87 15.95 -2.85
C PHE A 326 -11.27 15.34 -1.51
N MET A 327 -11.64 14.06 -1.54
CA MET A 327 -11.93 13.28 -0.34
C MET A 327 -10.75 12.36 -0.08
N GLN A 328 -10.38 12.21 1.19
CA GLN A 328 -9.34 11.27 1.59
C GLN A 328 -9.73 10.60 2.91
N ASP A 329 -9.65 9.28 2.92
CA ASP A 329 -9.73 8.50 4.16
C ASP A 329 -8.34 8.52 4.82
N LEU A 330 -8.27 9.01 6.06
CA LEU A 330 -7.01 9.13 6.79
C LEU A 330 -6.66 7.85 7.57
N ASN A 331 -7.51 6.82 7.51
CA ASN A 331 -7.26 5.58 8.21
C ASN A 331 -6.09 4.81 7.59
N GLY A 332 -5.19 4.37 8.47
CA GLY A 332 -3.93 3.74 8.12
C GLY A 332 -2.83 4.72 7.72
N PHE A 333 -3.06 6.02 7.91
CA PHE A 333 -1.99 6.98 8.06
C PHE A 333 -1.47 6.90 9.51
N GLU A 334 -0.21 7.28 9.69
CA GLU A 334 0.47 7.17 10.98
C GLU A 334 0.07 8.34 11.89
N PRO A 335 -0.49 8.07 13.08
CA PRO A 335 -0.92 9.12 13.98
C PRO A 335 0.24 9.92 14.56
N ASN A 336 -0.06 11.13 15.02
CA ASN A 336 0.89 12.08 15.61
C ASN A 336 2.01 12.51 14.66
N ARG A 337 1.76 12.45 13.35
CA ARG A 337 2.65 12.96 12.29
C ARG A 337 2.02 14.12 11.53
N ALA A 338 2.88 14.90 10.90
CA ALA A 338 2.49 15.99 10.03
C ALA A 338 2.53 15.56 8.56
N TYR A 339 1.52 15.96 7.81
CA TYR A 339 1.33 15.63 6.41
C TYR A 339 1.18 16.90 5.59
N LYS A 340 1.74 16.92 4.39
CA LYS A 340 1.62 18.03 3.43
C LYS A 340 0.84 17.60 2.20
N ILE A 341 -0.12 18.43 1.80
CA ILE A 341 -0.88 18.23 0.57
C ILE A 341 -0.21 19.01 -0.55
N LEU A 342 0.02 18.35 -1.68
CA LEU A 342 0.45 18.99 -2.92
C LEU A 342 -0.70 18.99 -3.91
N ILE A 343 -0.89 20.10 -4.62
CA ILE A 343 -1.87 20.20 -5.70
C ILE A 343 -1.13 20.38 -7.03
N ARG A 344 -1.25 19.41 -7.92
CA ARG A 344 -0.70 19.48 -9.28
C ARG A 344 -1.78 19.95 -10.23
N VAL A 345 -1.48 21.00 -10.99
CA VAL A 345 -2.36 21.59 -12.02
C VAL A 345 -1.66 21.59 -13.36
N ASN A 346 -2.30 21.00 -14.36
CA ASN A 346 -1.87 20.97 -15.76
C ASN A 346 -2.51 22.15 -16.48
N HIS A 347 -1.69 22.99 -17.10
CA HIS A 347 -2.08 24.14 -17.88
C HIS A 347 -2.31 23.78 -19.35
N ASP A 348 -3.01 24.65 -20.08
CA ASP A 348 -3.39 24.43 -21.48
C ASP A 348 -2.19 24.45 -22.45
N ASP A 349 -1.03 24.92 -22.00
CA ASP A 349 0.23 24.98 -22.75
C ASP A 349 1.21 23.86 -22.37
N ASP A 350 0.69 22.74 -21.85
CA ASP A 350 1.44 21.57 -21.38
C ASP A 350 2.37 21.83 -20.18
N GLN A 351 2.30 23.02 -19.57
CA GLN A 351 3.00 23.28 -18.31
C GLN A 351 2.29 22.58 -17.15
N THR A 352 3.09 22.07 -16.21
CA THR A 352 2.57 21.49 -14.96
C THR A 352 3.12 22.29 -13.79
N ILE A 353 2.22 22.82 -12.96
CA ILE A 353 2.58 23.55 -11.74
C ILE A 353 2.17 22.69 -10.54
N ILE A 354 3.09 22.52 -9.59
CA ILE A 354 2.81 21.89 -8.30
C ILE A 354 2.77 23.00 -7.26
N TYR A 355 1.60 23.19 -6.65
CA TYR A 355 1.40 24.09 -5.53
C TYR A 355 1.74 23.35 -4.24
N ASP A 356 2.69 23.91 -3.50
CA ASP A 356 3.23 23.38 -2.25
C ASP A 356 3.22 24.42 -1.12
N ASP A 357 2.28 25.38 -1.17
CA ASP A 357 2.15 26.54 -0.27
C ASP A 357 1.73 26.18 1.18
N ASP A 358 2.52 25.34 1.86
CA ASP A 358 2.40 24.93 3.28
C ASP A 358 1.00 24.42 3.69
N PHE A 359 0.39 23.61 2.81
CA PHE A 359 -0.87 22.92 3.10
C PHE A 359 -0.65 21.72 4.04
N GLU A 360 -0.35 22.01 5.32
CA GLU A 360 0.15 21.04 6.29
C GLU A 360 -0.82 20.78 7.44
N PHE A 361 -1.12 19.51 7.71
CA PHE A 361 -1.99 19.11 8.83
C PHE A 361 -1.35 18.03 9.69
N ILE A 362 -1.75 17.96 10.95
CA ILE A 362 -1.31 16.95 11.91
C ILE A 362 -2.41 15.89 12.05
N LEU A 363 -2.02 14.61 12.00
CA LEU A 363 -2.93 13.53 12.33
C LEU A 363 -2.92 13.25 13.83
N ARG A 364 -4.10 13.06 14.41
CA ARG A 364 -4.31 12.77 15.83
C ARG A 364 -5.09 11.46 15.99
N VAL A 365 -4.89 10.79 17.12
CA VAL A 365 -5.67 9.62 17.55
C VAL A 365 -7.09 10.06 17.93
#